data_AF-X1N7S5-F1
#
_entry.id   AF-X1N7S5-F1
#
_cell.length_a   1.000
_cell.length_b   1.000
_cell.length_c   1.000
_cell.angle_alpha   90.00
_cell.angle_beta   90.00
_cell.angle_gamma   90.00
#
_symmetry.space_group_name_H-M   'P 1'
#
loop_
_entity.id
_entity.type
_entity.pdbx_description
1 polymer ?
#
loop_
_entity_poly.entity_id
_entity_poly.type
_entity_poly.pdbx_seq_one_letter_code
_entity_poly.pdbx_strand_id
1 'polypeptide(L)'
;MTSASATPSLITQRLQSIDALRGLVILFMLLDHVRETFFLHRQVSDPMTIEATEPSLFFSRTLAHLCAPVFVLLTGLSAWLYGEKHLGRGDVSAFLFKRGLFLVVLEFTLVNFAWTFQLPPSVIYLQVIWAIGVSMIALSLLVWLPRAALLALGAAIVAGHNLLDGLHFGVESALHVPWAILHDRGWLEFSENLRLRTSYPVLPWIGVIALGYGLGPWFARGSAAGQRQQRLLLAGLIALLGFVA
;
A
#
# COMPACT_ATOMS: atom_id res chain seq x y z
N MET A 1 16.29 54.37 13.29
CA MET A 1 15.19 53.42 13.10
C MET A 1 15.79 52.19 12.43
N THR A 2 16.08 51.16 13.23
CA THR A 2 16.71 49.91 12.77
C THR A 2 15.64 48.97 12.24
N SER A 3 15.59 48.80 10.93
CA SER A 3 14.71 47.84 10.26
C SER A 3 15.19 46.43 10.59
N ALA A 4 14.45 45.72 11.44
CA ALA A 4 14.69 44.31 11.70
C ALA A 4 14.39 43.51 10.43
N SER A 5 15.43 42.96 9.81
CA SER A 5 15.29 41.96 8.75
C SER A 5 14.64 40.72 9.33
N ALA A 6 13.38 40.47 8.97
CA ALA A 6 12.69 39.24 9.31
C ALA A 6 13.47 38.05 8.74
N THR A 7 13.98 37.20 9.62
CA THR A 7 14.61 35.94 9.24
C THR A 7 13.54 35.09 8.54
N PRO A 8 13.77 34.59 7.31
CA PRO A 8 12.79 33.74 6.65
C PRO A 8 12.61 32.50 7.53
N SER A 9 11.39 32.32 8.06
CA SER A 9 10.99 31.07 8.69
C SER A 9 11.25 29.96 7.67
N LEU A 10 12.14 29.02 8.00
CA LEU A 10 12.45 27.87 7.16
C LEU A 10 11.17 27.06 6.96
N ILE A 11 10.40 27.40 5.92
CA ILE A 11 9.27 26.63 5.48
C ILE A 11 9.81 25.23 5.26
N THR A 12 9.33 24.29 6.06
CA THR A 12 9.57 22.86 5.86
C THR A 12 9.17 22.57 4.42
N GLN A 13 10.16 22.51 3.52
CA GLN A 13 9.92 22.43 2.08
C GLN A 13 9.24 21.08 1.83
N ARG A 14 7.92 21.09 1.65
CA ARG A 14 7.17 19.89 1.29
C ARG A 14 7.63 19.46 -0.10
N LEU A 15 7.90 18.17 -0.25
CA LEU A 15 8.32 17.61 -1.53
C LEU A 15 7.10 17.58 -2.46
N GLN A 16 6.91 18.67 -3.22
CA GLN A 16 5.76 18.85 -4.11
C GLN A 16 5.57 17.68 -5.09
N SER A 17 6.64 17.05 -5.56
CA SER A 17 6.56 15.88 -6.44
C SER A 17 5.89 14.66 -5.78
N ILE A 18 6.12 14.45 -4.48
CA ILE A 18 5.49 13.35 -3.72
C ILE A 18 4.00 13.66 -3.53
N ASP A 19 3.69 14.90 -3.15
CA ASP A 19 2.31 15.34 -2.92
C ASP A 19 1.49 15.31 -4.23
N ALA A 20 2.07 15.75 -5.35
CA ALA A 20 1.44 15.69 -6.67
C ALA A 20 1.18 14.26 -7.12
N LEU A 21 2.16 13.35 -6.96
CA LEU A 21 1.99 11.94 -7.32
C LEU A 21 0.91 11.27 -6.46
N ARG A 22 0.88 11.54 -5.15
CA ARG A 22 -0.21 11.04 -4.27
C ARG A 22 -1.57 11.54 -4.73
N GLY A 23 -1.69 12.83 -5.06
CA GLY A 23 -2.94 13.42 -5.55
C GLY A 23 -3.42 12.77 -6.85
N LEU A 24 -2.51 12.55 -7.79
CA LEU A 24 -2.82 11.85 -9.05
C LEU A 24 -3.32 10.42 -8.82
N VAL A 25 -2.63 9.68 -7.94
CA VAL A 25 -3.00 8.30 -7.59
C VAL A 25 -4.38 8.26 -6.92
N ILE A 26 -4.69 9.19 -6.02
CA ILE A 26 -6.03 9.31 -5.41
C ILE A 26 -7.10 9.59 -6.45
N LEU A 27 -6.82 10.46 -7.43
CA LEU A 27 -7.75 10.77 -8.51
C LEU A 27 -8.05 9.55 -9.37
N PHE A 28 -7.03 8.75 -9.72
CA PHE A 28 -7.23 7.51 -10.47
C PHE A 28 -7.98 6.45 -9.66
N MET A 29 -7.70 6.29 -8.36
CA MET A 29 -8.46 5.39 -7.48
C MET A 29 -9.93 5.82 -7.38
N LEU A 30 -10.21 7.12 -7.28
CA LEU A 30 -11.57 7.64 -7.26
C LEU A 30 -12.31 7.31 -8.56
N LEU A 31 -11.67 7.51 -9.71
CA LEU A 31 -12.25 7.17 -11.02
C LEU A 31 -12.56 5.66 -11.12
N ASP A 32 -11.67 4.80 -10.61
CA ASP A 32 -11.89 3.36 -10.57
C ASP A 32 -13.11 2.98 -9.72
N HIS A 33 -13.25 3.58 -8.53
CA HIS A 33 -14.40 3.34 -7.64
C HIS A 33 -15.72 3.87 -8.20
N VAL A 34 -15.72 5.05 -8.83
CA VAL A 34 -16.90 5.57 -9.54
C VAL A 34 -17.29 4.60 -10.67
N ARG A 35 -16.31 4.08 -11.42
CA ARG A 35 -16.58 3.06 -12.44
C ARG A 35 -17.22 1.81 -11.82
N GLU A 36 -16.63 1.24 -10.78
CA GLU A 36 -17.15 0.02 -10.14
C GLU A 36 -18.55 0.22 -9.55
N THR A 37 -18.89 1.43 -9.10
CA THR A 37 -20.21 1.73 -8.51
C THR A 37 -21.28 1.97 -9.58
N PHE A 38 -20.97 2.74 -10.63
CA PHE A 38 -21.97 3.15 -11.64
C PHE A 38 -22.01 2.24 -12.87
N PHE A 39 -20.91 1.56 -13.19
CA PHE A 39 -20.79 0.64 -14.33
C PHE A 39 -20.77 -0.83 -13.90
N LEU A 40 -21.56 -1.19 -12.88
CA LEU A 40 -21.76 -2.59 -12.43
C LEU A 40 -22.21 -3.55 -13.55
N HIS A 41 -22.75 -3.03 -14.66
CA HIS A 41 -23.17 -3.78 -15.84
C HIS A 41 -22.02 -4.10 -16.82
N ARG A 42 -20.80 -3.60 -16.57
CA ARG A 42 -19.58 -3.86 -17.36
C ARG A 42 -18.48 -4.39 -16.44
N GLN A 43 -18.74 -5.51 -15.76
CA GLN A 43 -17.74 -6.15 -14.89
C GLN A 43 -16.56 -6.67 -15.71
N VAL A 44 -15.35 -6.37 -15.22
CA VAL A 44 -14.10 -6.93 -15.75
C VAL A 44 -13.79 -8.19 -14.94
N SER A 45 -13.48 -9.29 -15.61
CA SER A 45 -13.10 -10.54 -14.96
C SER A 45 -11.77 -10.40 -14.21
N ASP A 46 -11.58 -11.21 -13.16
CA ASP A 46 -10.29 -11.40 -12.49
C ASP A 46 -9.91 -12.89 -12.60
N PRO A 47 -8.94 -13.29 -13.45
CA PRO A 47 -8.03 -12.44 -14.24
C PRO A 47 -8.69 -11.73 -15.44
N MET A 48 -8.17 -10.55 -15.80
CA MET A 48 -8.66 -9.74 -16.92
C MET A 48 -8.17 -10.31 -18.26
N THR A 49 -9.09 -10.68 -19.14
CA THR A 49 -8.78 -11.17 -20.50
C THR A 49 -8.79 -10.01 -21.50
N ILE A 50 -7.67 -9.81 -22.20
CA ILE A 50 -7.48 -8.69 -23.16
C ILE A 50 -8.48 -8.77 -24.31
N GLU A 51 -8.76 -9.98 -24.81
CA GLU A 51 -9.64 -10.21 -25.97
C GLU A 51 -11.11 -9.88 -25.69
N ALA A 52 -11.55 -9.97 -24.42
CA ALA A 52 -12.94 -9.75 -24.03
C ALA A 52 -13.18 -8.41 -23.34
N THR A 53 -12.13 -7.61 -23.10
CA THR A 53 -12.23 -6.34 -22.37
C THR A 53 -12.13 -5.16 -23.32
N GLU A 54 -13.08 -4.22 -23.26
CA GLU A 54 -13.01 -2.99 -24.05
C GLU A 54 -11.72 -2.20 -23.71
N PRO A 55 -11.01 -1.63 -24.70
CA PRO A 55 -9.75 -0.91 -24.46
C PRO A 55 -9.86 0.19 -23.39
N SER A 56 -10.97 0.92 -23.33
CA SER A 56 -11.21 1.96 -22.33
C SER A 56 -11.22 1.41 -20.89
N LEU A 57 -11.86 0.25 -20.68
CA LEU A 57 -11.92 -0.46 -19.41
C LEU A 57 -10.56 -1.08 -19.04
N PHE A 58 -9.85 -1.62 -20.04
CA PHE A 58 -8.50 -2.14 -19.86
C PHE A 58 -7.55 -1.06 -19.31
N PHE A 59 -7.50 0.12 -19.93
CA PHE A 59 -6.62 1.20 -19.48
C PHE A 59 -7.01 1.73 -18.11
N SER A 60 -8.32 1.93 -17.86
CA SER A 60 -8.83 2.34 -16.55
C SER A 60 -8.42 1.37 -15.45
N ARG A 61 -8.62 0.06 -15.67
CA ARG A 61 -8.30 -0.98 -14.70
C ARG A 61 -6.80 -1.13 -14.48
N THR A 62 -6.01 -1.08 -15.56
CA THR A 62 -4.54 -1.13 -15.49
C THR A 62 -3.97 0.03 -14.68
N LEU A 63 -4.49 1.25 -14.87
CA LEU A 63 -4.10 2.40 -14.06
C LEU A 63 -4.43 2.20 -12.57
N ALA A 64 -5.60 1.64 -12.25
CA ALA A 64 -5.98 1.33 -10.88
C ALA A 64 -5.06 0.29 -10.22
N HIS A 65 -4.65 -0.74 -10.96
CA HIS A 65 -3.68 -1.73 -10.48
C HIS A 65 -2.30 -1.11 -10.16
N LEU A 66 -1.89 -0.07 -10.87
CA LEU A 66 -0.67 0.68 -10.57
C LEU A 66 -0.82 1.59 -9.35
N CYS A 67 -2.02 2.10 -9.10
CA CYS A 67 -2.28 3.09 -8.05
C CYS A 67 -2.03 2.56 -6.63
N ALA A 68 -2.54 1.36 -6.31
CA ALA A 68 -2.40 0.80 -4.96
C ALA A 68 -0.92 0.56 -4.57
N PRO A 69 -0.07 -0.07 -5.41
CA PRO A 69 1.36 -0.25 -5.11
C PRO A 69 2.09 1.08 -4.95
N VAL A 70 1.82 2.06 -5.82
CA VAL A 70 2.42 3.39 -5.71
C VAL A 70 2.00 4.07 -4.41
N PHE A 71 0.72 4.00 -4.04
CA PHE A 71 0.22 4.61 -2.80
C PHE A 71 0.88 3.99 -1.55
N VAL A 72 0.99 2.66 -1.50
CA VAL A 72 1.64 1.93 -0.40
C VAL A 72 3.13 2.25 -0.33
N LEU A 73 3.83 2.27 -1.47
CA LEU A 73 5.24 2.64 -1.54
C LEU A 73 5.47 4.08 -1.02
N LEU A 74 4.63 5.03 -1.45
CA LEU A 74 4.68 6.42 -0.98
C LEU A 74 4.32 6.56 0.49
N THR A 75 3.48 5.68 1.03
CA THR A 75 3.17 5.61 2.47
C THR A 75 4.41 5.23 3.27
N GLY A 76 5.14 4.19 2.84
CA GLY A 76 6.43 3.82 3.44
C GLY A 76 7.47 4.93 3.34
N LEU A 77 7.59 5.56 2.17
CA LEU A 77 8.49 6.69 1.95
C LEU A 77 8.17 7.88 2.89
N SER A 78 6.89 8.20 3.02
CA SER A 78 6.42 9.28 3.89
C SER A 78 6.70 8.98 5.36
N ALA A 79 6.64 7.72 5.78
CA ALA A 79 6.98 7.32 7.14
C ALA A 79 8.47 7.52 7.46
N TRP A 80 9.36 7.25 6.50
CA TRP A 80 10.79 7.56 6.66
C TRP A 80 11.03 9.07 6.77
N LEU A 81 10.41 9.87 5.89
CA LEU A 81 10.51 11.33 5.92
C LEU A 81 9.91 11.94 7.21
N TYR A 82 8.89 11.30 7.78
CA TYR A 82 8.34 11.67 9.08
C TYR A 82 9.38 11.45 10.19
N GLY A 83 10.09 10.32 10.17
CA GLY A 83 11.18 10.01 11.11
C GLY A 83 12.46 10.81 10.92
N GLU A 84 12.72 11.32 9.72
CA GLU A 84 13.81 12.30 9.52
C GLU A 84 13.47 13.64 10.21
N LYS A 85 12.18 14.00 10.28
CA LYS A 85 11.71 15.25 10.88
C LYS A 85 11.48 15.16 12.38
N HIS A 86 11.10 14.00 12.90
CA HIS A 86 10.81 13.76 14.32
C HIS A 86 11.89 12.84 14.89
N LEU A 87 12.53 13.27 15.99
CA LEU A 87 13.77 12.72 16.57
C LEU A 87 13.66 11.28 17.15
N GLY A 88 13.15 10.30 16.40
CA GLY A 88 13.23 8.91 16.83
C GLY A 88 12.45 7.88 16.02
N ARG A 89 13.04 6.68 15.86
CA ARG A 89 12.36 5.49 15.34
C ARG A 89 11.13 5.09 16.16
N GLY A 90 11.15 5.37 17.46
CA GLY A 90 10.02 5.13 18.37
C GLY A 90 8.77 5.95 18.00
N ASP A 91 8.94 7.23 17.69
CA ASP A 91 7.84 8.10 17.28
C ASP A 91 7.23 7.66 15.95
N VAL A 92 8.08 7.26 15.00
CA VAL A 92 7.65 6.68 13.71
C VAL A 92 6.87 5.40 13.94
N SER A 93 7.38 4.49 14.78
CA SER A 93 6.74 3.22 15.10
C SER A 93 5.35 3.45 15.74
N ALA A 94 5.26 4.29 16.76
CA ALA A 94 4.00 4.61 17.42
C ALA A 94 3.01 5.31 16.47
N PHE A 95 3.48 6.22 15.62
CA PHE A 95 2.67 6.90 14.62
C PHE A 95 2.09 5.92 13.59
N LEU A 96 2.94 5.04 13.05
CA LEU A 96 2.54 4.00 12.09
C LEU A 96 1.54 3.03 12.71
N PHE A 97 1.79 2.57 13.94
CA PHE A 97 0.91 1.65 14.63
C PHE A 97 -0.49 2.24 14.87
N LYS A 98 -0.56 3.46 15.45
CA LYS A 98 -1.83 4.14 15.72
C LYS A 98 -2.64 4.40 14.45
N ARG A 99 -2.00 4.88 13.39
CA ARG A 99 -2.67 5.13 12.10
C ARG A 99 -3.04 3.85 11.38
N GLY A 100 -2.19 2.83 11.41
CA GLY A 100 -2.47 1.54 10.82
C GLY A 100 -3.69 0.88 11.47
N LEU A 101 -3.75 0.89 12.81
CA LEU A 101 -4.91 0.41 13.57
C LEU A 101 -6.17 1.22 13.25
N PHE A 102 -6.06 2.55 13.14
CA PHE A 102 -7.18 3.39 12.72
C PHE A 102 -7.72 3.00 11.35
N LEU A 103 -6.85 2.78 10.35
CA LEU A 103 -7.28 2.35 9.01
C LEU A 103 -7.92 0.96 9.02
N VAL A 104 -7.40 0.04 9.82
CA VAL A 104 -8.00 -1.28 10.03
C VAL A 104 -9.43 -1.15 10.58
N VAL A 105 -9.62 -0.36 11.64
CA VAL A 105 -10.96 -0.15 12.23
C VAL A 105 -11.88 0.56 11.24
N LEU A 106 -11.37 1.54 10.50
CA LEU A 106 -12.12 2.27 9.48
C LEU A 106 -12.63 1.33 8.38
N GLU A 107 -11.82 0.38 7.95
CA GLU A 107 -12.22 -0.62 6.96
C GLU A 107 -13.39 -1.47 7.49
N PHE A 108 -13.24 -2.04 8.69
CA PHE A 108 -14.23 -2.93 9.30
C PHE A 108 -15.56 -2.23 9.58
N THR A 109 -15.54 -0.92 9.75
CA THR A 109 -16.72 -0.13 10.14
C THR A 109 -17.25 0.65 8.96
N LEU A 110 -16.74 1.86 8.74
CA LEU A 110 -17.30 2.83 7.81
C LEU A 110 -17.20 2.36 6.35
N VAL A 111 -16.07 1.78 5.94
CA VAL A 111 -15.87 1.38 4.53
C VAL A 111 -16.76 0.18 4.19
N ASN A 112 -16.75 -0.86 5.03
CA ASN A 112 -17.63 -2.01 4.83
C ASN A 112 -19.11 -1.62 4.87
N PHE A 113 -19.51 -0.71 5.76
CA PHE A 113 -20.86 -0.17 5.77
C PHE A 113 -21.18 0.63 4.49
N ALA A 114 -20.26 1.47 4.01
CA ALA A 114 -20.47 2.27 2.80
C ALA A 114 -20.65 1.41 1.53
N TRP A 115 -20.06 0.20 1.50
CA TRP A 115 -20.23 -0.73 0.39
C TRP A 115 -21.47 -1.62 0.53
N THR A 116 -21.76 -2.11 1.74
CA THR A 116 -22.83 -3.09 1.95
C THR A 116 -24.18 -2.46 2.31
N PHE A 117 -24.18 -1.23 2.83
CA PHE A 117 -25.33 -0.54 3.42
C PHE A 117 -26.11 -1.40 4.44
N GLN A 118 -25.45 -2.39 5.07
CA GLN A 118 -26.05 -3.35 6.00
C GLN A 118 -25.40 -3.27 7.39
N LEU A 119 -26.24 -3.26 8.43
CA LEU A 119 -25.84 -3.33 9.83
C LEU A 119 -26.72 -4.37 10.55
N PRO A 120 -26.18 -5.50 11.04
CA PRO A 120 -24.79 -5.97 10.94
C PRO A 120 -24.44 -6.50 9.53
N PRO A 121 -23.16 -6.39 9.07
CA PRO A 121 -22.75 -6.93 7.78
C PRO A 121 -22.73 -8.46 7.81
N SER A 122 -23.22 -9.08 6.74
CA SER A 122 -23.11 -10.53 6.50
C SER A 122 -21.77 -10.92 5.88
N VAL A 123 -21.16 -9.98 5.14
CA VAL A 123 -19.84 -10.12 4.52
C VAL A 123 -18.98 -8.90 4.83
N ILE A 124 -17.77 -9.14 5.31
CA ILE A 124 -16.73 -8.12 5.47
C ILE A 124 -15.66 -8.31 4.39
N TYR A 125 -15.51 -7.31 3.52
CA TYR A 125 -14.45 -7.26 2.53
C TYR A 125 -13.21 -6.62 3.14
N LEU A 126 -12.08 -7.33 3.06
CA LEU A 126 -10.77 -6.82 3.47
C LEU A 126 -10.06 -6.28 2.21
N GLN A 127 -10.22 -4.98 1.96
CA GLN A 127 -9.74 -4.31 0.75
C GLN A 127 -8.38 -3.61 0.96
N VAL A 128 -8.05 -2.69 0.06
CA VAL A 128 -6.82 -1.89 0.05
C VAL A 128 -6.56 -1.16 1.37
N ILE A 129 -7.59 -0.58 2.00
CA ILE A 129 -7.40 0.23 3.22
C ILE A 129 -6.95 -0.67 4.38
N TRP A 130 -7.53 -1.86 4.52
CA TRP A 130 -7.06 -2.88 5.45
C TRP A 130 -5.60 -3.27 5.16
N ALA A 131 -5.28 -3.58 3.90
CA ALA A 131 -3.93 -3.99 3.53
C ALA A 131 -2.90 -2.89 3.85
N ILE A 132 -3.22 -1.62 3.61
CA ILE A 132 -2.38 -0.47 4.01
C ILE A 132 -2.26 -0.42 5.52
N GLY A 133 -3.36 -0.54 6.26
CA GLY A 133 -3.38 -0.49 7.72
C GLY A 133 -2.50 -1.55 8.36
N VAL A 134 -2.64 -2.81 7.94
CA VAL A 134 -1.81 -3.92 8.43
C VAL A 134 -0.35 -3.75 7.97
N SER A 135 -0.10 -3.26 6.75
CA SER A 135 1.26 -2.97 6.28
C SER A 135 1.94 -1.88 7.11
N MET A 136 1.20 -0.84 7.55
CA MET A 136 1.72 0.19 8.46
C MET A 136 2.03 -0.39 9.84
N ILE A 137 1.18 -1.27 10.36
CA ILE A 137 1.42 -1.98 11.63
C ILE A 137 2.67 -2.87 11.50
N ALA A 138 2.80 -3.65 10.44
CA ALA A 138 3.99 -4.46 10.17
C ALA A 138 5.25 -3.57 10.06
N LEU A 139 5.18 -2.47 9.31
CA LEU A 139 6.28 -1.53 9.18
C LEU A 139 6.67 -0.91 10.54
N SER A 140 5.72 -0.65 11.44
CA SER A 140 6.03 -0.13 12.78
C SER A 140 6.99 -1.04 13.56
N LEU A 141 6.96 -2.35 13.31
CA LEU A 141 7.87 -3.34 13.88
C LEU A 141 9.16 -3.46 13.05
N LEU A 142 9.04 -3.41 11.72
CA LEU A 142 10.17 -3.55 10.81
C LEU A 142 11.11 -2.33 10.81
N VAL A 143 10.66 -1.15 11.22
CA VAL A 143 11.48 0.09 11.32
C VAL A 143 12.69 -0.07 12.25
N TRP A 144 12.65 -1.05 13.17
CA TRP A 144 13.75 -1.35 14.09
C TRP A 144 14.90 -2.11 13.42
N LEU A 145 14.65 -2.79 12.29
CA LEU A 145 15.68 -3.52 11.55
C LEU A 145 16.69 -2.56 10.90
N PRO A 146 17.94 -3.02 10.67
CA PRO A 146 18.88 -2.28 9.84
C PRO A 146 18.32 -2.18 8.41
N ARG A 147 18.57 -1.04 7.75
CA ARG A 147 18.03 -0.73 6.42
C ARG A 147 18.31 -1.82 5.38
N ALA A 148 19.49 -2.44 5.43
CA ALA A 148 19.85 -3.53 4.52
C ALA A 148 18.92 -4.74 4.67
N ALA A 149 18.61 -5.14 5.92
CA ALA A 149 17.68 -6.23 6.19
C ALA A 149 16.25 -5.87 5.77
N LEU A 150 15.82 -4.63 5.99
CA LEU A 150 14.52 -4.14 5.55
C LEU A 150 14.37 -4.21 4.01
N LEU A 151 15.38 -3.73 3.27
CA LEU A 151 15.40 -3.77 1.81
C LEU A 151 15.46 -5.20 1.27
N ALA A 152 16.30 -6.05 1.87
CA ALA A 152 16.41 -7.45 1.50
C ALA A 152 15.09 -8.19 1.74
N LEU A 153 14.45 -7.99 2.90
CA LEU A 153 13.16 -8.58 3.22
C LEU A 153 12.07 -8.08 2.26
N GLY A 154 11.99 -6.78 2.01
CA GLY A 154 11.01 -6.20 1.09
C GLY A 154 11.17 -6.73 -0.34
N ALA A 155 12.40 -6.82 -0.83
CA ALA A 155 12.70 -7.38 -2.15
C ALA A 155 12.39 -8.89 -2.22
N ALA A 156 12.76 -9.65 -1.20
CA ALA A 156 12.48 -11.08 -1.12
C ALA A 156 10.97 -11.37 -1.10
N ILE A 157 10.19 -10.57 -0.38
CA ILE A 157 8.73 -10.68 -0.37
C ILE A 157 8.16 -10.37 -1.76
N VAL A 158 8.52 -9.24 -2.36
CA VAL A 158 7.96 -8.83 -3.65
C VAL A 158 8.34 -9.82 -4.76
N ALA A 159 9.59 -10.27 -4.82
CA ALA A 159 10.05 -11.21 -5.84
C ALA A 159 9.63 -12.67 -5.56
N GLY A 160 9.51 -13.05 -4.29
CA GLY A 160 9.35 -14.44 -3.88
C GLY A 160 7.93 -14.83 -3.48
N HIS A 161 7.01 -13.90 -3.24
CA HIS A 161 5.66 -14.26 -2.75
C HIS A 161 4.93 -15.21 -3.70
N ASN A 162 5.05 -15.06 -5.02
CA ASN A 162 4.40 -15.96 -5.98
C ASN A 162 4.89 -17.43 -5.86
N LEU A 163 6.08 -17.67 -5.30
CA LEU A 163 6.55 -19.04 -5.03
C LEU A 163 5.73 -19.73 -3.93
N LEU A 164 5.02 -18.95 -3.12
CA LEU A 164 4.17 -19.43 -2.04
C LEU A 164 2.75 -19.75 -2.53
N ASP A 165 2.41 -19.48 -3.80
CA ASP A 165 1.07 -19.69 -4.37
C ASP A 165 0.64 -21.16 -4.34
N GLY A 166 1.59 -22.10 -4.38
CA GLY A 166 1.27 -23.54 -4.28
C GLY A 166 1.00 -24.04 -2.86
N LEU A 167 1.21 -23.21 -1.83
CA LEU A 167 0.95 -23.56 -0.44
C LEU A 167 -0.47 -23.14 -0.08
N HIS A 168 -1.34 -24.12 0.16
CA HIS A 168 -2.68 -23.91 0.68
C HIS A 168 -2.87 -24.72 1.95
N PHE A 169 -3.51 -24.09 2.94
CA PHE A 169 -3.90 -24.76 4.17
C PHE A 169 -5.42 -24.96 4.14
N GLY A 170 -5.88 -26.19 4.37
CA GLY A 170 -7.31 -26.48 4.49
C GLY A 170 -7.90 -25.81 5.73
N VAL A 171 -9.23 -25.59 5.72
CA VAL A 171 -9.98 -24.87 6.78
C VAL A 171 -9.76 -25.46 8.19
N GLU A 172 -9.50 -26.77 8.26
CA GLU A 172 -9.19 -27.50 9.50
C GLU A 172 -7.85 -27.13 10.14
N SER A 173 -6.95 -26.46 9.41
CA SER A 173 -5.63 -26.08 9.90
C SER A 173 -5.67 -24.75 10.62
N ALA A 174 -5.03 -24.66 11.80
CA ALA A 174 -4.83 -23.40 12.51
C ALA A 174 -4.06 -22.35 11.67
N LEU A 175 -3.32 -22.78 10.65
CA LEU A 175 -2.59 -21.90 9.73
C LEU A 175 -3.46 -21.35 8.60
N HIS A 176 -4.69 -21.83 8.41
CA HIS A 176 -5.59 -21.36 7.36
C HIS A 176 -5.87 -19.86 7.47
N VAL A 177 -6.26 -19.38 8.66
CA VAL A 177 -6.63 -17.97 8.87
C VAL A 177 -5.44 -17.03 8.68
N PRO A 178 -4.28 -17.24 9.34
CA PRO A 178 -3.10 -16.39 9.12
C PRO A 178 -2.64 -16.43 7.66
N TRP A 179 -2.69 -17.58 6.99
CA TRP A 179 -2.27 -17.71 5.60
C TRP A 179 -3.23 -17.04 4.62
N ALA A 180 -4.54 -17.10 4.86
CA ALA A 180 -5.53 -16.37 4.07
C ALA A 180 -5.41 -14.86 4.22
N ILE A 181 -4.99 -14.36 5.38
CA ILE A 181 -4.73 -12.92 5.54
C ILE A 181 -3.42 -12.54 4.84
N LEU A 182 -2.40 -13.40 4.93
CA LEU A 182 -1.05 -13.09 4.48
C LEU A 182 -0.89 -13.28 2.97
N HIS A 183 -1.36 -14.39 2.41
CA HIS A 183 -1.03 -14.82 1.05
C HIS A 183 -2.24 -15.25 0.20
N ASP A 184 -3.23 -15.96 0.77
CA ASP A 184 -4.32 -16.55 -0.01
C ASP A 184 -5.54 -15.62 -0.17
N ARG A 185 -6.21 -15.65 -1.33
CA ARG A 185 -7.47 -14.94 -1.55
C ARG A 185 -8.64 -15.85 -1.22
N GLY A 186 -9.00 -15.88 0.06
CA GLY A 186 -9.97 -16.83 0.62
C GLY A 186 -11.22 -16.20 1.20
N TRP A 187 -12.20 -17.06 1.41
CA TRP A 187 -13.32 -16.80 2.31
C TRP A 187 -13.01 -17.40 3.67
N LEU A 188 -13.14 -16.59 4.72
CA LEU A 188 -12.99 -17.00 6.10
C LEU A 188 -14.38 -16.98 6.74
N GLU A 189 -14.88 -18.16 7.10
CA GLU A 189 -16.14 -18.29 7.83
C GLU A 189 -15.89 -18.01 9.32
N PHE A 190 -16.29 -16.82 9.78
CA PHE A 190 -16.09 -16.42 11.17
C PHE A 190 -17.25 -16.87 12.07
N SER A 191 -18.47 -16.86 11.52
CA SER A 191 -19.68 -17.41 12.15
C SER A 191 -20.70 -17.77 11.07
N GLU A 192 -21.78 -18.46 11.45
CA GLU A 192 -22.89 -18.80 10.52
C GLU A 192 -23.46 -17.58 9.77
N ASN A 193 -23.35 -16.38 10.36
CA ASN A 193 -23.89 -15.14 9.81
C ASN A 193 -22.81 -14.15 9.34
N LEU A 194 -21.52 -14.47 9.48
CA LEU A 194 -20.43 -13.55 9.15
C LEU A 194 -19.30 -14.24 8.37
N ARG A 195 -19.07 -13.76 7.16
CA ARG A 195 -17.95 -14.20 6.31
C ARG A 195 -16.99 -13.05 6.07
N LEU A 196 -15.69 -13.29 6.15
CA LEU A 196 -14.67 -12.35 5.70
C LEU A 196 -14.12 -12.77 4.35
N ARG A 197 -13.84 -11.82 3.47
CA ARG A 197 -13.17 -12.06 2.19
C ARG A 197 -11.83 -11.36 2.16
N THR A 198 -10.75 -12.12 2.01
CA THR A 198 -9.38 -11.58 1.88
C THR A 198 -9.10 -11.21 0.42
N SER A 199 -9.61 -10.06 -0.01
CA SER A 199 -9.41 -9.59 -1.39
C SER A 199 -7.99 -9.08 -1.65
N TYR A 200 -7.30 -8.62 -0.60
CA TYR A 200 -5.93 -8.09 -0.67
C TYR A 200 -5.02 -8.83 0.33
N PRO A 201 -4.37 -9.93 -0.10
CA PRO A 201 -3.38 -10.62 0.72
C PRO A 201 -2.28 -9.65 1.14
N VAL A 202 -1.96 -9.60 2.44
CA VAL A 202 -1.20 -8.50 3.03
C VAL A 202 0.31 -8.61 2.77
N LEU A 203 0.84 -9.82 2.57
CA LEU A 203 2.28 -10.08 2.45
C LEU A 203 2.96 -9.21 1.39
N PRO A 204 2.48 -9.14 0.12
CA PRO A 204 3.15 -8.36 -0.91
C PRO A 204 3.16 -6.86 -0.56
N TRP A 205 2.10 -6.36 0.09
CA TRP A 205 1.99 -4.97 0.52
C TRP A 205 2.97 -4.61 1.64
N ILE A 206 3.26 -5.55 2.56
CA ILE A 206 4.34 -5.41 3.54
C ILE A 206 5.69 -5.26 2.83
N GLY A 207 5.91 -6.04 1.76
CA GLY A 207 7.12 -5.90 0.94
C GLY A 207 7.23 -4.51 0.30
N VAL A 208 6.15 -4.03 -0.33
CA VAL A 208 6.11 -2.73 -1.01
C VAL A 208 6.30 -1.56 -0.04
N ILE A 209 5.63 -1.57 1.12
CA ILE A 209 5.76 -0.50 2.12
C ILE A 209 7.19 -0.46 2.71
N ALA A 210 7.79 -1.63 2.93
CA ALA A 210 9.16 -1.76 3.43
C ALA A 210 10.18 -1.23 2.42
N LEU A 211 10.04 -1.56 1.14
CA LEU A 211 10.84 -0.97 0.07
C LEU A 211 10.66 0.54 0.01
N GLY A 212 9.42 1.03 0.08
CA GLY A 212 9.11 2.47 0.14
C GLY A 212 9.84 3.19 1.28
N TYR A 213 9.83 2.62 2.49
CA TYR A 213 10.58 3.17 3.62
C TYR A 213 12.10 3.13 3.39
N GLY A 214 12.61 2.04 2.81
CA GLY A 214 14.02 1.89 2.46
C GLY A 214 14.51 2.86 1.38
N LEU A 215 13.63 3.36 0.52
CA LEU A 215 13.91 4.43 -0.47
C LEU A 215 14.00 5.82 0.15
N GLY A 216 13.50 6.00 1.38
CA GLY A 216 13.52 7.23 2.16
C GLY A 216 14.78 8.08 2.02
N PRO A 217 15.98 7.53 2.28
CA PRO A 217 17.22 8.29 2.23
C PRO A 217 17.55 8.93 0.87
N TRP A 218 16.93 8.49 -0.23
CA TRP A 218 17.09 9.16 -1.53
C TRP A 218 16.38 10.52 -1.59
N PHE A 219 15.46 10.76 -0.67
CA PHE A 219 14.67 11.99 -0.53
C PHE A 219 15.08 12.81 0.71
N ALA A 220 16.16 12.42 1.39
CA ALA A 220 16.72 13.13 2.54
C ALA A 220 17.10 14.58 2.20
N ARG A 221 17.12 15.45 3.21
CA ARG A 221 17.61 16.83 3.05
C ARG A 221 19.06 16.82 2.56
N GLY A 222 19.31 17.51 1.43
CA GLY A 222 20.62 17.57 0.79
C GLY A 222 20.84 16.54 -0.34
N SER A 223 19.89 15.64 -0.60
CA SER A 223 19.97 14.72 -1.74
C SER A 223 19.79 15.47 -3.07
N ALA A 224 20.77 15.33 -3.97
CA ALA A 224 20.72 15.97 -5.29
C ALA A 224 19.61 15.36 -6.17
N ALA A 225 18.81 16.23 -6.80
CA ALA A 225 17.66 15.80 -7.61
C ALA A 225 18.06 14.86 -8.76
N GLY A 226 19.20 15.11 -9.43
CA GLY A 226 19.71 14.26 -10.50
C GLY A 226 20.09 12.86 -10.03
N GLN A 227 20.79 12.74 -8.89
CA GLN A 227 21.15 11.44 -8.32
C GLN A 227 19.91 10.65 -7.88
N ARG A 228 18.91 11.33 -7.32
CA ARG A 228 17.62 10.72 -6.99
C ARG A 228 16.91 10.17 -8.23
N GLN A 229 16.82 10.97 -9.30
CA GLN A 229 16.20 10.54 -10.56
C GLN A 229 16.92 9.33 -11.17
N GLN A 230 18.25 9.34 -11.23
CA GLN A 230 19.04 8.22 -11.74
C GLN A 230 18.79 6.94 -10.94
N ARG A 231 18.77 7.01 -9.61
CA ARG A 231 18.50 5.84 -8.74
C ARG A 231 17.08 5.30 -8.94
N LEU A 232 16.08 6.18 -9.07
CA LEU A 232 14.69 5.77 -9.34
C LEU A 232 14.54 5.13 -10.71
N LEU A 233 15.18 5.68 -11.75
CA LEU A 233 15.17 5.11 -13.10
C LEU A 233 15.85 3.74 -13.13
N LEU A 234 17.01 3.60 -12.49
CA LEU A 234 17.73 2.33 -12.40
C LEU A 234 16.90 1.29 -11.64
N ALA A 235 16.31 1.65 -10.50
CA ALA A 235 15.46 0.74 -9.73
C ALA A 235 14.21 0.31 -10.52
N GLY A 236 13.56 1.25 -11.21
CA GLY A 236 12.43 0.96 -12.09
C GLY A 236 12.81 0.03 -13.24
N LEU A 237 13.96 0.26 -13.87
CA LEU A 237 14.46 -0.57 -14.96
C LEU A 237 14.82 -1.99 -14.49
N ILE A 238 15.48 -2.11 -13.32
CA ILE A 238 15.76 -3.42 -12.70
C ILE A 238 14.45 -4.17 -12.39
N ALA A 239 13.44 -3.48 -11.84
CA ALA A 239 12.15 -4.10 -11.55
C ALA A 239 11.42 -4.55 -12.82
N LEU A 240 11.47 -3.75 -13.91
CA LEU A 240 10.88 -4.12 -15.19
C LEU A 240 11.62 -5.30 -15.83
N LEU A 241 12.95 -5.31 -15.81
CA LEU A 241 13.74 -6.44 -16.32
C LEU A 241 13.47 -7.71 -15.51
N GLY A 242 13.39 -7.60 -14.19
CA GLY A 242 13.07 -8.73 -13.31
C GLY A 242 11.62 -9.24 -13.45
N PHE A 243 10.70 -8.42 -13.96
CA PHE A 243 9.33 -8.86 -14.26
C PHE A 243 9.22 -9.59 -15.60
N VAL A 244 10.07 -9.24 -16.58
CA VAL A 244 10.07 -9.86 -17.91
C VAL A 244 10.85 -11.18 -17.93
N ALA A 245 11.84 -11.34 -17.05
CA ALA A 245 12.67 -12.54 -16.91
C ALA A 245 11.94 -13.66 -16.16
#